data_AF-A0A1I0S5J0-F1
#
_entry.id   AF-A0A1I0S5J0-F1
#
_cell.length_a   1.000
_cell.length_b   1.000
_cell.length_c   1.000
_cell.angle_alpha   90.00
_cell.angle_beta   90.00
_cell.angle_gamma   90.00
#
_symmetry.space_group_name_H-M   'P 1'
#
loop_
_entity.id
_entity.type
_entity.pdbx_description
1 polymer ?
#
loop_
_entity_poly.entity_id
_entity_poly.type
_entity_poly.pdbx_seq_one_letter_code
_entity_poly.pdbx_strand_id
1 'polypeptide(L)'
;MIGNLKLYDLFRKDLHLSDDKAMEVVNALDEHYERKSSSKIEQLATKAELQAVKSELKEEIHTIASRLDLMATKEELLNVKSELKEDIGKVRMEFKEDISKFRVEFKGELKDLENKLVKHTHSATIVQYVLLIGSIAALLRYAGVIR
;
A
#
# COMPACT_ATOMS: atom_id res chain seq x y z
N MET A 1 -62.62 28.09 8.20
CA MET A 1 -64.03 28.39 8.58
C MET A 1 -64.42 29.87 8.48
N ILE A 2 -63.61 30.84 8.94
CA ILE A 2 -64.00 32.28 8.88
C ILE A 2 -64.04 32.85 7.44
N GLY A 3 -63.25 32.28 6.51
CA GLY A 3 -63.19 32.72 5.10
C GLY A 3 -64.46 32.42 4.28
N ASN A 4 -65.00 31.21 4.41
CA ASN A 4 -66.18 30.78 3.63
C ASN A 4 -67.45 31.55 4.02
N LEU A 5 -67.56 31.98 5.29
CA LEU A 5 -68.70 32.77 5.76
C LEU A 5 -68.73 34.17 5.12
N LYS A 6 -67.57 34.83 5.01
CA LYS A 6 -67.43 36.13 4.34
C LYS A 6 -67.69 36.03 2.83
N LEU A 7 -67.24 34.93 2.22
CA LEU A 7 -67.44 34.67 0.79
C LEU A 7 -68.92 34.41 0.48
N TYR A 8 -69.59 33.63 1.33
CA TYR A 8 -71.03 33.38 1.24
C TYR A 8 -71.85 34.67 1.40
N ASP A 9 -71.53 35.48 2.42
CA ASP A 9 -72.18 36.77 2.64
C ASP A 9 -72.02 37.72 1.43
N LEU A 10 -70.84 37.78 0.81
CA LEU A 10 -70.56 38.56 -0.39
C LEU A 10 -71.44 38.12 -1.58
N PHE A 11 -71.50 36.82 -1.87
CA PHE A 11 -72.30 36.30 -2.98
C PHE A 11 -73.81 36.48 -2.75
N ARG A 12 -74.28 36.34 -1.51
CA ARG A 12 -75.69 36.50 -1.15
C ARG A 12 -76.12 37.97 -1.09
N LYS A 13 -75.37 38.83 -0.40
CA LYS A 13 -75.78 40.22 -0.09
C LYS A 13 -75.38 41.20 -1.18
N ASP A 14 -74.16 41.09 -1.71
CA ASP A 14 -73.62 42.08 -2.65
C ASP A 14 -73.88 41.68 -4.12
N LEU A 15 -73.96 40.38 -4.42
CA LEU A 15 -74.32 39.85 -5.75
C LEU A 15 -75.79 39.41 -5.90
N HIS A 16 -76.58 39.46 -4.82
CA HIS A 16 -78.01 39.05 -4.81
C HIS A 16 -78.28 37.64 -5.36
N LEU A 17 -77.36 36.70 -5.16
CA LEU A 17 -77.59 35.30 -5.51
C LEU A 17 -78.56 34.65 -4.52
N SER A 18 -79.36 33.69 -4.99
CA SER A 18 -80.15 32.83 -4.10
C SER A 18 -79.22 32.01 -3.21
N ASP A 19 -79.69 31.66 -2.01
CA ASP A 19 -78.90 30.92 -1.02
C ASP A 19 -78.25 29.66 -1.63
N ASP A 20 -78.98 28.93 -2.47
CA ASP A 20 -78.48 27.73 -3.17
C ASP A 20 -77.29 28.04 -4.10
N LYS A 21 -77.38 29.11 -4.90
CA LYS A 21 -76.34 29.47 -5.86
C LYS A 21 -75.12 30.09 -5.19
N ALA A 22 -75.33 30.90 -4.15
CA ALA A 22 -74.24 31.45 -3.35
C ALA A 22 -73.45 30.33 -2.66
N MET A 23 -74.16 29.31 -2.14
CA MET A 23 -73.52 28.14 -1.51
C MET A 23 -72.77 27.29 -2.54
N GLU A 24 -73.36 27.06 -3.72
CA GLU A 24 -72.75 26.30 -4.81
C GLU A 24 -71.41 26.90 -5.26
N VAL A 25 -71.35 28.22 -5.45
CA VAL A 25 -70.13 28.93 -5.87
C VAL A 25 -69.06 28.89 -4.78
N VAL A 26 -69.45 29.07 -3.50
CA VAL A 26 -68.51 28.97 -2.38
C VAL A 26 -67.89 27.57 -2.31
N ASN A 27 -68.71 26.52 -2.43
CA ASN A 27 -68.23 25.13 -2.41
C ASN A 27 -67.30 24.83 -3.60
N ALA A 28 -67.66 25.27 -4.81
CA ALA A 28 -66.83 25.07 -6.00
C ALA A 28 -65.47 25.78 -5.90
N LEU A 29 -65.43 26.98 -5.32
CA LEU A 29 -64.19 27.72 -5.07
C LEU A 29 -63.33 27.06 -3.99
N ASP A 30 -63.94 26.58 -2.90
CA ASP A 30 -63.25 25.86 -1.82
C ASP A 30 -62.62 24.58 -2.35
N GLU A 31 -63.38 23.78 -3.13
CA GLU A 31 -62.87 22.59 -3.80
C GLU A 31 -61.73 22.91 -4.78
N HIS A 32 -61.84 23.99 -5.57
CA HIS A 32 -60.78 24.39 -6.48
C HIS A 32 -59.51 24.81 -5.73
N TYR A 33 -59.64 25.53 -4.61
CA TYR A 33 -58.51 25.90 -3.76
C TYR A 33 -57.86 24.68 -3.11
N GLU A 34 -58.64 23.77 -2.53
CA GLU A 34 -58.15 22.53 -1.94
C GLU A 34 -57.49 21.63 -2.99
N ARG A 35 -58.08 21.50 -4.18
CA ARG A 35 -57.49 20.76 -5.31
C ARG A 35 -56.15 21.36 -5.74
N LYS A 36 -56.07 22.69 -5.85
CA LYS A 36 -54.81 23.38 -6.22
C LYS A 36 -53.75 23.22 -5.13
N SER A 37 -54.13 23.35 -3.87
CA SER A 37 -53.26 23.16 -2.70
C SER A 37 -52.74 21.73 -2.63
N SER A 38 -53.63 20.75 -2.76
CA SER A 38 -53.33 19.32 -2.77
C SER A 38 -52.38 18.95 -3.92
N SER A 39 -52.61 19.41 -5.16
CA SER A 39 -51.71 19.11 -6.28
C SER A 39 -50.28 19.65 -6.07
N LYS A 40 -50.13 20.80 -5.39
CA LYS A 40 -48.81 21.35 -5.09
C LYS A 40 -48.09 20.53 -4.02
N ILE A 41 -48.83 19.99 -3.05
CA ILE A 41 -48.29 19.09 -2.01
C ILE A 41 -47.86 17.75 -2.63
N GLU A 42 -48.64 17.20 -3.56
CA GLU A 42 -48.31 15.95 -4.27
C GLU A 42 -47.01 16.03 -5.09
N GLN A 43 -46.61 17.23 -5.54
CA GLN A 43 -45.35 17.44 -6.25
C GLN A 43 -44.13 17.55 -5.33
N LEU A 44 -44.33 17.68 -4.01
CA LEU A 44 -43.24 17.79 -3.06
C LEU A 44 -42.77 16.42 -2.61
N ALA A 45 -41.45 16.25 -2.51
CA ALA A 45 -40.88 15.08 -1.86
C ALA A 45 -41.36 15.02 -0.40
N THR A 46 -41.85 13.85 -0.01
CA THR A 46 -42.24 13.56 1.35
C THR A 46 -41.00 13.49 2.23
N LYS A 47 -41.20 13.73 3.54
CA LYS A 47 -40.14 13.52 4.52
C LYS A 47 -39.61 12.08 4.50
N ALA A 48 -40.46 11.10 4.20
CA ALA A 48 -40.07 9.70 4.11
C ALA A 48 -39.12 9.45 2.94
N GLU A 49 -39.43 9.95 1.75
CA GLU A 49 -38.56 9.85 0.57
C GLU A 49 -37.20 10.53 0.82
N LEU A 50 -37.21 11.73 1.42
CA LEU A 50 -35.97 12.41 1.78
C LEU A 50 -35.12 11.64 2.80
N GLN A 51 -35.74 10.97 3.78
CA GLN A 51 -35.01 10.13 4.73
C GLN A 51 -34.46 8.86 4.07
N ALA A 52 -35.22 8.25 3.14
CA ALA A 52 -34.77 7.09 2.38
C ALA A 52 -33.54 7.43 1.54
N VAL A 53 -33.59 8.49 0.73
CA VAL A 53 -32.46 8.96 -0.08
C VAL A 53 -31.25 9.32 0.80
N LYS A 54 -31.49 9.97 1.95
CA LYS A 54 -30.40 10.28 2.90
C LYS A 54 -29.74 9.01 3.45
N SER A 55 -30.51 7.97 3.73
CA SER A 55 -29.98 6.70 4.24
C SER A 55 -29.13 6.01 3.17
N GLU A 56 -29.66 5.91 1.94
CA GLU A 56 -28.96 5.32 0.80
C GLU A 56 -27.64 6.04 0.51
N LEU A 57 -27.66 7.38 0.43
CA LEU A 57 -26.43 8.15 0.22
C LEU A 57 -25.41 7.95 1.35
N LYS A 58 -25.86 7.79 2.60
CA LYS A 58 -24.95 7.54 3.72
C LYS A 58 -24.30 6.16 3.62
N GLU A 59 -25.05 5.15 3.19
CA GLU A 59 -24.53 3.79 2.95
C GLU A 59 -23.55 3.77 1.76
N GLU A 60 -23.87 4.46 0.67
CA GLU A 60 -22.98 4.58 -0.49
C GLU A 60 -21.67 5.28 -0.13
N ILE A 61 -21.74 6.41 0.60
CA ILE A 61 -20.55 7.13 1.09
C ILE A 61 -19.69 6.20 1.96
N HIS A 62 -20.29 5.44 2.87
CA HIS A 62 -19.54 4.52 3.72
C HIS A 62 -18.87 3.41 2.89
N THR A 63 -19.59 2.84 1.93
CA THR A 63 -19.08 1.81 1.02
C THR A 63 -17.91 2.32 0.18
N ILE A 64 -18.02 3.54 -0.36
CA ILE A 64 -16.95 4.18 -1.13
C ILE A 64 -15.73 4.45 -0.26
N ALA A 65 -15.91 4.96 0.96
CA ALA A 65 -14.82 5.21 1.90
C ALA A 65 -14.06 3.92 2.23
N SER A 66 -14.75 2.84 2.59
CA SER A 66 -14.12 1.55 2.86
C SER A 66 -13.39 0.96 1.65
N ARG A 67 -13.92 1.16 0.44
CA ARG A 67 -13.23 0.76 -0.80
C ARG A 67 -11.96 1.56 -1.05
N LEU A 68 -11.97 2.87 -0.80
CA LEU A 68 -10.79 3.71 -0.95
C LEU A 68 -9.68 3.31 0.04
N ASP A 69 -10.02 3.05 1.30
CA ASP A 69 -9.05 2.57 2.30
C ASP A 69 -8.43 1.22 1.90
N LEU A 70 -9.25 0.29 1.38
CA LEU A 70 -8.77 -1.00 0.86
C LEU A 70 -7.85 -0.83 -0.37
N MET A 71 -8.12 0.14 -1.24
CA MET A 71 -7.27 0.42 -2.39
C MET A 71 -5.93 1.02 -1.98
N ALA A 72 -5.93 2.00 -1.07
CA ALA A 72 -4.72 2.62 -0.54
C ALA A 72 -3.81 1.59 0.14
N THR A 73 -4.37 0.76 1.01
CA THR A 73 -3.62 -0.31 1.70
C THR A 73 -3.07 -1.36 0.73
N LYS A 74 -3.79 -1.68 -0.36
CA LYS A 74 -3.30 -2.61 -1.39
C LYS A 74 -2.13 -2.03 -2.18
N GLU A 75 -2.15 -0.73 -2.48
CA GLU A 75 -1.05 -0.04 -3.16
C GLU A 75 0.19 0.03 -2.26
N GLU A 76 0.02 0.40 -1.00
CA GLU A 76 1.10 0.38 0.01
C GLU A 76 1.71 -1.02 0.14
N LEU A 77 0.88 -2.07 0.20
CA LEU A 77 1.35 -3.45 0.26
C LEU A 77 2.16 -3.86 -0.98
N LEU A 78 1.75 -3.43 -2.17
CA LEU A 78 2.49 -3.70 -3.40
C LEU A 78 3.84 -2.96 -3.42
N ASN A 79 3.88 -1.72 -2.94
CA ASN A 79 5.09 -0.94 -2.83
C ASN A 79 6.08 -1.59 -1.85
N VAL A 80 5.64 -1.92 -0.62
CA VAL A 80 6.47 -2.63 0.38
C VAL A 80 6.98 -3.96 -0.16
N LYS A 81 6.14 -4.72 -0.88
CA LYS A 81 6.57 -5.98 -1.51
C LYS A 81 7.65 -5.76 -2.57
N SER A 82 7.55 -4.69 -3.36
CA SER A 82 8.55 -4.34 -4.36
C SER A 82 9.88 -3.95 -3.72
N GLU A 83 9.84 -3.08 -2.70
CA GLU A 83 11.00 -2.65 -1.92
C GLU A 83 11.72 -3.84 -1.29
N LEU A 84 10.99 -4.72 -0.60
CA LEU A 84 11.57 -5.92 0.00
C LEU A 84 12.22 -6.85 -1.04
N LYS A 85 11.63 -6.95 -2.23
CA LYS A 85 12.21 -7.76 -3.32
C LYS A 85 13.51 -7.15 -3.84
N GLU A 86 13.57 -5.83 -3.94
CA GLU A 86 14.78 -5.10 -4.33
C GLU A 86 15.89 -5.26 -3.27
N ASP A 87 15.55 -5.07 -2.00
CA ASP A 87 16.50 -5.18 -0.89
C ASP A 87 17.07 -6.60 -0.76
N ILE A 88 16.23 -7.63 -0.89
CA ILE A 88 16.69 -9.03 -0.95
C ILE A 88 17.64 -9.24 -2.15
N GLY A 89 17.34 -8.59 -3.28
CA GLY A 89 18.20 -8.60 -4.47
C GLY A 89 19.58 -7.99 -4.19
N LYS A 90 19.61 -6.81 -3.56
CA LYS A 90 20.84 -6.10 -3.17
C LYS A 90 21.69 -6.93 -2.21
N VAL A 91 21.11 -7.40 -1.11
CA VAL A 91 21.82 -8.22 -0.11
C VAL A 91 22.38 -9.51 -0.73
N ARG A 92 21.63 -10.15 -1.65
CA ARG A 92 22.12 -11.33 -2.37
C ARG A 92 23.33 -11.01 -3.26
N MET A 93 23.37 -9.84 -3.89
CA MET A 93 24.51 -9.42 -4.71
C MET A 93 25.72 -9.11 -3.83
N GLU A 94 25.54 -8.32 -2.77
CA GLU A 94 26.58 -8.01 -1.79
C GLU A 94 27.22 -9.28 -1.23
N PHE A 95 26.40 -10.25 -0.79
CA PHE A 95 26.90 -11.51 -0.25
C PHE A 95 27.69 -12.33 -1.29
N LYS A 96 27.28 -12.31 -2.56
CA LYS A 96 28.04 -12.97 -3.65
C LYS A 96 29.38 -12.29 -3.90
N GLU A 97 29.42 -10.97 -3.86
CA GLU A 97 30.66 -10.21 -3.99
C GLU A 97 31.61 -10.50 -2.84
N ASP A 98 31.12 -10.49 -1.60
CA ASP A 98 31.93 -10.76 -0.41
C ASP A 98 32.49 -12.19 -0.41
N ILE A 99 31.70 -13.19 -0.78
CA ILE A 99 32.20 -14.57 -0.98
C ILE A 99 33.29 -14.62 -2.06
N SER A 100 33.14 -13.85 -3.13
CA SER A 100 34.10 -13.82 -4.24
C SER A 100 35.42 -13.17 -3.80
N LYS A 101 35.35 -12.04 -3.09
CA LYS A 101 36.52 -11.37 -2.49
C LYS A 101 37.23 -12.30 -1.51
N PHE A 102 36.50 -12.89 -0.57
CA PHE A 102 37.05 -13.84 0.40
C PHE A 102 37.76 -15.02 -0.28
N ARG A 103 37.16 -15.59 -1.34
CA ARG A 103 37.79 -16.68 -2.11
C ARG A 103 39.10 -16.25 -2.77
N VAL A 104 39.18 -15.03 -3.29
CA VAL A 104 40.40 -14.49 -3.91
C VAL A 104 41.47 -14.27 -2.86
N GLU A 105 41.13 -13.63 -1.74
CA GLU A 105 42.02 -13.37 -0.61
C GLU A 105 42.59 -14.68 -0.05
N PHE A 106 41.73 -15.64 0.26
CA PHE A 106 42.13 -16.94 0.80
C PHE A 106 43.06 -17.72 -0.14
N LYS A 107 42.80 -17.70 -1.47
CA LYS A 107 43.70 -18.30 -2.46
C LYS A 107 45.04 -17.58 -2.53
N GLY A 108 45.06 -16.26 -2.36
CA GLY A 108 46.29 -15.47 -2.27
C GLY A 108 47.13 -15.88 -1.06
N GLU A 109 46.51 -15.91 0.12
CA GLU A 109 47.18 -16.31 1.37
C GLU A 109 47.74 -17.74 1.31
N LEU A 110 47.00 -18.68 0.70
CA LEU A 110 47.48 -20.05 0.50
C LEU A 110 48.72 -20.10 -0.40
N LYS A 111 48.74 -19.35 -1.50
CA LYS A 111 49.92 -19.28 -2.39
C LYS A 111 51.12 -18.66 -1.67
N ASP A 112 50.90 -17.62 -0.89
CA ASP A 112 51.97 -16.99 -0.12
C ASP A 112 52.55 -17.93 0.94
N LEU A 113 51.70 -18.72 1.59
CA LEU A 113 52.12 -19.75 2.54
C LEU A 113 52.89 -20.88 1.84
N GLU A 114 52.40 -21.36 0.69
CA GLU A 114 53.07 -22.38 -0.13
C GLU A 114 54.47 -21.91 -0.55
N ASN A 115 54.59 -20.67 -1.05
CA ASN A 115 55.86 -20.07 -1.43
C ASN A 115 56.84 -19.97 -0.24
N LYS A 116 56.35 -19.57 0.95
CA LYS A 116 57.17 -19.53 2.17
C LYS A 116 57.66 -20.91 2.58
N LEU A 117 56.79 -21.92 2.53
CA LEU A 117 57.14 -23.31 2.84
C LEU A 117 58.20 -23.84 1.87
N VAL A 118 57.98 -23.69 0.55
CA VAL A 118 58.94 -24.13 -0.47
C VAL A 118 60.31 -23.50 -0.27
N LYS A 119 60.35 -22.19 0.02
CA LYS A 119 61.60 -21.46 0.29
C LYS A 119 62.31 -22.01 1.52
N HIS A 120 61.58 -22.23 2.62
CA HIS A 120 62.14 -22.80 3.85
C HIS A 120 62.67 -24.23 3.61
N THR A 121 61.90 -25.09 2.94
CA THR A 121 62.31 -26.46 2.62
C THR A 121 63.58 -26.46 1.76
N HIS A 122 63.63 -25.67 0.68
CA HIS A 122 64.83 -25.55 -0.15
C HIS A 122 66.06 -25.11 0.65
N SER A 123 65.90 -24.09 1.49
CA SER A 123 67.01 -23.58 2.31
C SER A 123 67.53 -24.65 3.28
N ALA A 124 66.63 -25.42 3.91
CA ALA A 124 67.00 -26.51 4.80
C ALA A 124 67.71 -27.65 4.06
N THR A 125 67.23 -28.00 2.86
CA THR A 125 67.85 -29.03 2.02
C THR A 125 69.26 -28.64 1.61
N ILE A 126 69.49 -27.39 1.21
CA ILE A 126 70.83 -26.90 0.88
C ILE A 126 71.77 -27.03 2.08
N VAL A 127 71.33 -26.60 3.28
CA VAL A 127 72.12 -26.72 4.50
C VAL A 127 72.47 -28.18 4.82
N GLN A 128 71.51 -29.10 4.69
CA GLN A 128 71.75 -30.53 4.90
C GLN A 128 72.80 -31.10 3.94
N TYR A 129 72.73 -30.75 2.64
CA TYR A 129 73.73 -31.18 1.66
C TYR A 129 75.13 -30.67 1.98
N VAL A 130 75.26 -29.39 2.37
CA VAL A 130 76.55 -28.80 2.75
C VAL A 130 77.13 -29.52 3.98
N LEU A 131 76.31 -29.81 4.99
CA LEU A 131 76.73 -30.55 6.18
C LEU A 131 77.18 -31.98 5.83
N LEU A 132 76.42 -32.71 5.02
CA LEU A 132 76.77 -34.07 4.57
C LEU A 132 78.11 -34.10 3.83
N ILE A 133 78.32 -33.19 2.88
CA ILE A 133 79.59 -33.07 2.14
C ILE A 133 80.75 -32.80 3.10
N GLY A 134 80.57 -31.88 4.05
CA GLY A 134 81.57 -31.57 5.07
C GLY A 134 81.92 -32.77 5.95
N SER A 135 80.91 -33.53 6.40
CA SER A 135 81.11 -34.76 7.18
C SER A 135 81.85 -35.83 6.39
N ILE A 136 81.51 -36.04 5.11
CA ILE A 136 82.21 -36.99 4.23
C ILE A 136 83.66 -36.57 4.03
N ALA A 137 83.93 -35.29 3.74
CA ALA A 137 85.28 -34.78 3.57
C ALA A 137 86.14 -34.97 4.85
N ALA A 138 85.56 -34.72 6.02
CA ALA A 138 86.23 -34.94 7.30
C ALA A 138 86.57 -36.42 7.53
N LEU A 139 85.65 -37.33 7.21
CA LEU A 139 85.89 -38.78 7.30
C LEU A 139 86.99 -39.25 6.33
N LEU A 140 86.98 -38.77 5.08
CA LEU A 140 88.01 -39.13 4.10
C LEU A 140 89.41 -38.63 4.48
N ARG A 141 89.48 -37.44 5.11
CA ARG A 141 90.73 -36.90 5.66
C ARG A 141 91.21 -37.73 6.86
N TYR A 142 90.31 -38.11 7.76
CA TYR A 142 90.63 -38.97 8.91
C TYR A 142 91.15 -40.35 8.47
N ALA A 143 90.57 -40.92 7.42
CA ALA A 143 91.00 -42.20 6.83
C ALA A 143 92.30 -42.12 6.02
N GLY A 144 92.90 -40.92 5.85
CA GLY A 144 94.14 -40.73 5.09
C GLY A 144 93.99 -40.86 3.56
N VAL A 145 92.76 -40.91 3.05
CA VAL A 145 92.47 -41.00 1.61
C VAL A 145 92.76 -39.67 0.90
N ILE A 146 92.51 -38.56 1.59
CA ILE A 146 92.77 -37.19 1.10
C ILE A 146 93.76 -36.51 2.06
N ARG A 147 94.76 -35.80 1.51
CA ARG A 147 95.77 -35.05 2.29
C ARG A 147 95.19 -33.82 2.97
#